data_AF-A0A354K4R8-F1
#
_entry.id   AF-A0A354K4R8-F1
#
_cell.length_a   1.000
_cell.length_b   1.000
_cell.length_c   1.000
_cell.angle_alpha   90.00
_cell.angle_beta   90.00
_cell.angle_gamma   90.00
#
_symmetry.space_group_name_H-M   'P 1'
#
loop_
_entity.id
_entity.type
_entity.pdbx_description
1 polymer ?
#
loop_
_entity_poly.entity_id
_entity_poly.type
_entity_poly.pdbx_seq_one_letter_code
_entity_poly.pdbx_strand_id
1 'polypeptide(L)'
;MDNHFGWILDVLVIVIAAYVLISNAKRGLTKVIVLCSGYIVATLLSSMLSGFAAPLLYETVARDNSISTLETVNSKVDLTELFTDAMEKENFGFYIDSRHVEKILNGEKRGKFDDLLFDYVVSQTGAEPYSKERFVSMLNDAFISGYSKELQERTPRYVGMYFRRTAVSDPQLMRDFVTISGDEKMTAQDRAVFIEDRFSAEPSQLTLRIFVYLIIFSVLMVFAALLSAGLQNRIFFNVTEKTDHFLGGLIGLLEVAAMLVLLTLIVRLIILLSGDQASWCNETMIESTGVFRYLYHRFNLMI
;
A
#
# COMPACT_ATOMS: atom_id res chain seq x y z
N MET A 1 -11.95 5.01 19.08
CA MET A 1 -12.79 6.17 18.73
C MET A 1 -13.72 5.69 17.65
N ASP A 2 -15.02 5.62 17.93
CA ASP A 2 -16.02 5.12 17.00
C ASP A 2 -16.04 6.01 15.75
N ASN A 3 -15.82 5.39 14.59
CA ASN A 3 -15.57 6.07 13.34
C ASN A 3 -16.89 6.55 12.72
N HIS A 4 -17.51 7.57 13.33
CA HIS A 4 -18.82 8.11 12.95
C HIS A 4 -18.88 8.79 11.57
N PHE A 5 -17.81 8.74 10.77
CA PHE A 5 -17.69 9.47 9.51
C PHE A 5 -17.64 8.58 8.26
N GLY A 6 -17.71 7.26 8.38
CA GLY A 6 -17.67 6.32 7.23
C GLY A 6 -18.69 6.64 6.13
N TRP A 7 -19.89 7.10 6.52
CA TRP A 7 -20.96 7.48 5.59
C TRP A 7 -20.59 8.62 4.64
N ILE A 8 -19.55 9.43 4.92
CA ILE A 8 -19.11 10.53 4.06
C ILE A 8 -18.68 10.01 2.68
N LEU A 9 -18.00 8.87 2.61
CA LEU A 9 -17.55 8.30 1.33
C LEU A 9 -18.73 7.79 0.50
N ASP A 10 -19.74 7.19 1.14
CA ASP A 10 -20.96 6.76 0.45
C ASP A 10 -21.79 7.96 -0.06
N VAL A 11 -21.89 9.03 0.74
CA VAL A 11 -22.52 10.29 0.30
C VAL A 11 -21.75 10.90 -0.87
N LEU A 12 -20.41 10.89 -0.84
CA LEU A 12 -19.58 11.38 -1.93
C LEU A 12 -19.82 10.58 -3.23
N VAL A 13 -19.92 9.26 -3.14
CA VAL A 13 -20.29 8.38 -4.28
C VAL A 13 -21.65 8.78 -4.86
N ILE A 14 -22.66 8.96 -4.01
CA ILE A 14 -24.02 9.34 -4.44
C ILE A 14 -24.01 10.74 -5.09
N VAL A 15 -23.31 11.70 -4.50
CA VAL A 15 -23.22 13.08 -5.02
C VAL A 15 -22.53 13.10 -6.37
N ILE A 16 -21.41 12.38 -6.54
CA ILE A 16 -20.70 12.28 -7.83
C ILE A 16 -21.60 11.62 -8.87
N ALA A 17 -22.25 10.50 -8.52
CA ALA A 17 -23.15 9.81 -9.44
C ALA A 17 -24.32 10.70 -9.87
N ALA A 18 -24.99 11.35 -8.93
CA ALA A 18 -26.10 12.26 -9.22
C ALA A 18 -25.65 13.45 -10.08
N TYR A 19 -24.50 14.06 -9.76
CA TYR A 19 -23.95 15.17 -10.53
C TYR A 19 -23.67 14.77 -11.98
N VAL A 20 -22.99 13.64 -12.20
CA VAL A 20 -22.66 13.16 -13.55
C VAL A 20 -23.93 12.82 -14.33
N LEU A 21 -24.89 12.14 -13.73
CA LEU A 21 -26.16 11.79 -14.37
C LEU A 21 -26.97 13.03 -14.77
N ILE A 22 -27.10 14.01 -13.88
CA ILE A 22 -27.83 15.25 -14.15
C ILE A 22 -27.11 16.08 -15.22
N SER A 23 -25.78 16.17 -15.13
CA SER A 23 -24.95 16.88 -16.11
C SER A 23 -25.10 16.25 -17.50
N ASN A 24 -25.04 14.92 -17.59
CA ASN A 24 -25.14 14.20 -18.87
C ASN A 24 -26.54 14.20 -19.45
N ALA A 25 -27.58 14.14 -18.60
CA ALA A 25 -28.94 14.35 -19.05
C ALA A 25 -29.09 15.72 -19.73
N LYS A 26 -28.53 16.79 -19.17
CA LYS A 26 -28.59 18.14 -19.77
C LYS A 26 -27.77 18.31 -21.06
N ARG A 27 -26.68 17.56 -21.22
CA ARG A 27 -25.76 17.69 -22.37
C ARG A 27 -26.29 17.05 -23.66
N GLY A 28 -27.27 16.15 -23.56
CA GLY A 28 -27.81 15.41 -24.70
C GLY A 28 -26.93 14.24 -25.15
N LEU A 29 -27.49 13.35 -25.97
CA LEU A 29 -26.89 12.04 -26.29
C LEU A 29 -25.56 12.16 -27.02
N THR A 30 -25.52 13.00 -28.05
CA THR A 30 -24.36 13.15 -28.95
C THR A 30 -23.07 13.45 -28.18
N LYS A 31 -23.15 14.42 -27.25
CA LYS A 31 -21.98 14.88 -26.50
C LYS A 31 -21.52 13.84 -25.49
N VAL A 32 -22.48 13.16 -24.85
CA VAL A 32 -22.20 12.14 -23.84
C VAL A 32 -21.57 10.90 -24.45
N ILE A 33 -22.01 10.44 -25.64
CA ILE A 33 -21.44 9.26 -26.31
C ILE A 33 -19.94 9.43 -26.57
N VAL A 34 -19.53 10.58 -27.14
CA VAL A 34 -18.12 10.82 -27.49
C VAL A 34 -17.25 10.96 -26.23
N LEU A 35 -17.77 11.60 -25.18
CA LEU A 35 -17.03 11.74 -23.93
C LEU A 35 -16.93 10.40 -23.20
N CYS A 36 -18.01 9.61 -23.15
CA CYS A 36 -18.04 8.30 -22.51
C CYS A 36 -17.12 7.29 -23.20
N SER A 37 -17.06 7.28 -24.54
CA SER A 37 -16.07 6.45 -25.23
C SER A 37 -14.64 6.86 -24.88
N GLY A 38 -14.39 8.17 -24.75
CA GLY A 38 -13.15 8.72 -24.20
C GLY A 38 -12.81 8.19 -22.81
N TYR A 39 -13.77 8.22 -21.87
CA TYR A 39 -13.60 7.69 -20.52
C TYR A 39 -13.24 6.20 -20.51
N ILE A 40 -13.91 5.39 -21.33
CA ILE A 40 -13.64 3.94 -21.41
C ILE A 40 -12.25 3.70 -21.95
N VAL A 41 -11.90 4.33 -23.08
CA VAL A 41 -10.59 4.20 -23.71
C VAL A 41 -9.49 4.70 -22.77
N ALA A 42 -9.68 5.85 -22.12
CA ALA A 42 -8.73 6.40 -21.16
C ALA A 42 -8.53 5.47 -19.97
N THR A 43 -9.61 4.91 -19.41
CA THR A 43 -9.54 3.97 -18.28
C THR A 43 -8.74 2.71 -18.66
N LEU A 44 -9.03 2.11 -19.81
CA LEU A 44 -8.37 0.90 -20.28
C LEU A 44 -6.88 1.15 -20.62
N LEU A 45 -6.59 2.18 -21.41
CA LEU A 45 -5.22 2.51 -21.79
C LEU A 45 -4.39 2.93 -20.59
N SER A 46 -4.96 3.70 -19.64
CA SER A 46 -4.22 4.11 -18.44
C SER A 46 -3.91 2.92 -17.54
N SER A 47 -4.83 1.96 -17.39
CA SER A 47 -4.54 0.73 -16.63
C SER A 47 -3.42 -0.08 -17.27
N MET A 48 -3.45 -0.25 -18.60
CA MET A 48 -2.42 -0.99 -19.33
C MET A 48 -1.06 -0.28 -19.28
N LEU A 49 -1.03 1.01 -19.62
CA LEU A 49 0.22 1.79 -19.69
C LEU A 49 0.83 2.00 -18.31
N SER A 50 0.02 2.23 -17.26
CA SER A 50 0.55 2.35 -15.89
C SER A 50 1.15 1.04 -15.38
N GLY A 51 0.57 -0.12 -15.73
CA GLY A 51 1.11 -1.43 -15.37
C GLY A 51 2.50 -1.68 -15.97
N PHE A 52 2.77 -1.16 -17.17
CA PHE A 52 4.10 -1.24 -17.79
C PHE A 52 5.06 -0.15 -17.31
N ALA A 53 4.58 1.09 -17.20
CA ALA A 53 5.42 2.24 -16.89
C ALA A 53 5.84 2.28 -15.41
N ALA A 54 5.02 1.81 -14.47
CA ALA A 54 5.35 1.91 -13.05
C ALA A 54 6.54 1.04 -12.63
N PRO A 55 6.67 -0.25 -13.03
CA PRO A 55 7.89 -1.02 -12.77
C PRO A 55 9.13 -0.38 -13.39
N LEU A 56 9.03 0.10 -14.65
CA LEU A 56 10.15 0.76 -15.31
C LEU A 56 10.59 2.05 -14.59
N LEU A 57 9.64 2.90 -14.20
CA LEU A 57 9.95 4.12 -13.45
C LEU A 57 10.52 3.80 -12.06
N TYR A 58 10.01 2.76 -11.41
CA TYR A 58 10.54 2.32 -10.14
C TYR A 58 12.00 1.87 -10.28
N GLU A 59 12.32 0.96 -11.21
CA GLU A 59 13.67 0.45 -11.43
C GLU A 59 14.66 1.56 -11.81
N THR A 60 14.23 2.53 -12.63
CA THR A 60 15.12 3.57 -13.16
C THR A 60 15.27 4.81 -12.27
N VAL A 61 14.27 5.13 -11.44
CA VAL A 61 14.22 6.40 -10.71
C VAL A 61 14.17 6.20 -9.20
N ALA A 62 13.45 5.19 -8.71
CA ALA A 62 13.14 5.07 -7.28
C ALA A 62 14.00 4.02 -6.56
N ARG A 63 14.36 2.93 -7.24
CA ARG A 63 14.95 1.74 -6.62
C ARG A 63 16.29 2.03 -5.94
N ASP A 64 17.21 2.71 -6.61
CA ASP A 64 18.52 3.04 -6.05
C ASP A 64 18.41 3.90 -4.78
N ASN A 65 17.53 4.91 -4.81
CA ASN A 65 17.27 5.75 -3.65
C ASN A 65 16.62 4.96 -2.50
N SER A 66 15.71 4.04 -2.82
CA SER A 66 15.08 3.15 -1.84
C SER A 66 16.10 2.23 -1.17
N ILE A 67 16.95 1.57 -1.96
CA ILE A 67 18.04 0.71 -1.47
C ILE A 67 18.98 1.49 -0.55
N SER A 68 19.44 2.68 -0.97
CA SER A 68 20.31 3.53 -0.14
C SER A 68 19.65 3.96 1.17
N THR A 69 18.35 4.23 1.13
CA THR A 69 17.57 4.57 2.32
C THR A 69 17.46 3.36 3.26
N LEU A 70 17.19 2.17 2.73
CA LEU A 70 17.13 0.93 3.51
C LEU A 70 18.49 0.53 4.08
N GLU A 71 19.58 0.74 3.34
CA GLU A 71 20.94 0.56 3.88
C GLU A 71 21.15 1.42 5.12
N THR A 72 20.70 2.68 5.07
CA THR A 72 20.76 3.60 6.21
C THR A 72 19.88 3.11 7.37
N VAL A 73 18.64 2.70 7.11
CA VAL A 73 17.74 2.12 8.12
C VAL A 73 18.40 0.91 8.80
N ASN A 74 18.94 -0.01 8.02
CA ASN A 74 19.60 -1.22 8.52
C ASN A 74 20.82 -0.89 9.39
N SER A 75 21.58 0.15 9.05
CA SER A 75 22.73 0.60 9.85
C SER A 75 22.35 1.17 11.22
N LYS A 76 21.07 1.54 11.41
CA LYS A 76 20.54 2.14 12.65
C LYS A 76 19.80 1.16 13.54
N VAL A 77 19.43 0.00 13.03
CA VAL A 77 18.76 -1.03 13.82
C VAL A 77 19.79 -2.01 14.35
N ASP A 78 20.02 -1.97 15.67
CA ASP A 78 20.77 -2.99 16.37
C ASP A 78 19.82 -4.10 16.83
N LEU A 79 19.85 -5.24 16.15
CA LEU A 79 19.03 -6.41 16.48
C LEU A 79 19.43 -7.04 17.83
N THR A 80 20.69 -6.90 18.23
CA THR A 80 21.16 -7.40 19.54
C THR A 80 20.54 -6.59 20.66
N GLU A 81 20.63 -5.26 20.58
CA GLU A 81 20.02 -4.34 21.55
C GLU A 81 18.51 -4.56 21.60
N LEU A 82 17.86 -4.61 20.43
CA LEU A 82 16.41 -4.78 20.31
C LEU A 82 15.90 -6.06 21.00
N PHE A 83 16.55 -7.21 20.77
CA PHE A 83 16.13 -8.47 21.41
C PHE A 83 16.56 -8.56 22.88
N THR A 84 17.68 -7.95 23.25
CA THR A 84 18.11 -7.85 24.66
C THR A 84 17.06 -7.07 25.45
N ASP A 85 16.70 -5.87 25.00
CA ASP A 85 15.68 -5.01 25.62
C ASP A 85 14.32 -5.70 25.73
N ALA A 86 13.93 -6.46 24.69
CA ALA A 86 12.67 -7.20 24.70
C ALA A 86 12.65 -8.26 25.80
N MET A 87 13.73 -9.03 25.95
CA MET A 87 13.83 -10.05 27.00
C MET A 87 13.99 -9.44 28.40
N GLU A 88 14.69 -8.32 28.55
CA GLU A 88 14.84 -7.64 29.85
C GLU A 88 13.51 -7.09 30.36
N LYS A 89 12.65 -6.56 29.47
CA LYS A 89 11.31 -6.05 29.83
C LYS A 89 10.39 -7.12 30.44
N GLU A 90 10.58 -8.39 30.09
CA GLU A 90 9.82 -9.50 30.66
C GLU A 90 10.23 -9.84 32.10
N ASN A 91 11.38 -9.33 32.57
CA ASN A 91 11.90 -9.53 33.92
C ASN A 91 11.90 -11.02 34.35
N PHE A 92 12.64 -11.85 33.61
CA PHE A 92 12.78 -13.28 33.88
C PHE A 92 13.50 -13.63 35.20
N GLY A 93 13.87 -12.64 36.02
CA GLY A 93 14.58 -12.85 37.28
C GLY A 93 16.08 -13.06 37.14
N PHE A 94 16.65 -12.81 35.95
CA PHE A 94 18.08 -12.80 35.69
C PHE A 94 18.44 -11.69 34.68
N TYR A 95 19.72 -11.34 34.62
CA TYR A 95 20.25 -10.34 33.69
C TYR A 95 20.54 -10.96 32.33
N ILE A 96 20.09 -10.34 31.25
CA ILE A 96 20.33 -10.80 29.87
C ILE A 96 21.73 -10.36 29.44
N ASP A 97 22.64 -11.31 29.20
CA ASP A 97 23.97 -10.98 28.67
C ASP A 97 23.87 -10.65 27.16
N SER A 98 23.85 -9.36 26.83
CA SER A 98 23.83 -8.87 25.44
C SER A 98 24.91 -9.49 24.55
N ARG A 99 26.11 -9.81 25.10
CA ARG A 99 27.16 -10.49 24.33
C ARG A 99 26.82 -11.94 23.98
N HIS A 100 25.99 -12.59 24.79
CA HIS A 100 25.47 -13.93 24.48
C HIS A 100 24.43 -13.86 23.37
N VAL A 101 23.55 -12.85 23.40
CA VAL A 101 22.58 -12.55 22.34
C VAL A 101 23.31 -12.31 21.02
N GLU A 102 24.32 -11.43 21.02
CA GLU A 102 25.14 -11.13 19.83
C GLU A 102 25.76 -12.39 19.22
N LYS A 103 26.32 -13.27 20.05
CA LYS A 103 26.88 -14.56 19.60
C LYS A 103 25.85 -15.47 18.96
N ILE A 104 24.61 -15.48 19.46
CA ILE A 104 23.52 -16.27 18.86
C ILE A 104 23.14 -15.70 17.50
N LEU A 105 22.96 -14.38 17.39
CA LEU A 105 22.56 -13.71 16.15
C LEU A 105 23.63 -13.80 15.05
N ASN A 106 24.91 -13.78 15.43
CA ASN A 106 26.03 -13.85 14.49
C ASN A 106 26.59 -15.28 14.30
N GLY A 107 26.05 -16.28 15.00
CA GLY A 107 26.55 -17.66 14.99
C GLY A 107 26.12 -18.47 13.75
N GLU A 108 26.74 -19.64 13.55
CA GLU A 108 26.45 -20.55 12.42
C GLU A 108 24.98 -21.02 12.38
N LYS A 109 24.31 -21.06 13.54
CA LYS A 109 22.92 -21.50 13.68
C LYS A 109 21.91 -20.34 13.73
N ARG A 110 22.29 -19.12 13.33
CA ARG A 110 21.45 -17.91 13.39
C ARG A 110 20.08 -18.03 12.71
N GLY A 111 19.92 -18.91 11.72
CA GLY A 111 18.61 -19.20 11.12
C GLY A 111 17.58 -19.81 12.09
N LYS A 112 18.02 -20.19 13.30
CA LYS A 112 17.20 -20.66 14.43
C LYS A 112 17.46 -19.82 15.70
N PHE A 113 17.79 -18.54 15.53
CA PHE A 113 18.17 -17.68 16.66
C PHE A 113 17.09 -17.62 17.75
N ASP A 114 15.82 -17.67 17.36
CA ASP A 114 14.67 -17.63 18.24
C ASP A 114 14.58 -18.88 19.12
N ASP A 115 14.87 -20.06 18.56
CA ASP A 115 15.03 -21.30 19.33
C ASP A 115 16.18 -21.18 20.34
N LEU A 116 17.32 -20.64 19.90
CA LEU A 116 18.53 -20.52 20.72
C LEU A 116 18.38 -19.49 21.84
N LEU A 117 17.68 -18.38 21.59
CA LEU A 117 17.36 -17.38 22.60
C LEU A 117 16.36 -17.93 23.62
N PHE A 118 15.39 -18.73 23.18
CA PHE A 118 14.47 -19.42 24.09
C PHE A 118 15.22 -20.40 25.00
N ASP A 119 16.07 -21.25 24.41
CA ASP A 119 16.90 -22.21 25.15
C ASP A 119 17.83 -21.50 26.15
N TYR A 120 18.39 -20.34 25.76
CA TYR A 120 19.18 -19.50 26.66
C TYR A 120 18.36 -19.08 27.89
N VAL A 121 17.16 -18.54 27.70
CA VAL A 121 16.28 -18.11 28.81
C VAL A 121 15.90 -19.30 29.71
N VAL A 122 15.53 -20.44 29.13
CA VAL A 122 15.20 -21.67 29.89
C VAL A 122 16.39 -22.14 30.71
N SER A 123 17.60 -22.11 30.15
CA SER A 123 18.82 -22.53 30.85
C SER A 123 19.15 -21.67 32.08
N GLN A 124 18.82 -20.38 32.05
CA GLN A 124 19.10 -19.44 33.15
C GLN A 124 18.04 -19.51 34.25
N THR A 125 16.79 -19.73 33.87
CA THR A 125 15.64 -19.76 34.80
C THR A 125 15.40 -21.14 35.41
N GLY A 126 15.87 -22.21 34.75
CA GLY A 126 15.67 -23.60 35.18
C GLY A 126 14.28 -24.17 34.89
N ALA A 127 13.41 -23.40 34.24
CA ALA A 127 12.06 -23.80 33.83
C ALA A 127 11.62 -22.97 32.61
N GLU A 128 10.56 -23.39 31.91
CA GLU A 128 9.99 -22.60 30.83
C GLU A 128 9.15 -21.44 31.41
N PRO A 129 9.55 -20.16 31.20
CA PRO A 129 8.74 -19.03 31.69
C PRO A 129 7.46 -18.87 30.87
N TYR A 130 7.50 -19.19 29.57
CA TYR A 130 6.40 -19.09 28.61
C TYR A 130 6.46 -20.23 27.59
N SER A 131 5.37 -20.42 26.83
CA SER A 131 5.43 -21.23 25.62
C SER A 131 6.36 -20.58 24.59
N LYS A 132 6.98 -21.41 23.76
CA LYS A 132 7.89 -20.98 22.70
C LYS A 132 7.23 -20.01 21.72
N GLU A 133 5.96 -20.23 21.38
CA GLU A 133 5.19 -19.37 20.47
C GLU A 133 5.02 -17.96 21.03
N ARG A 134 4.75 -17.84 22.34
CA ARG A 134 4.65 -16.54 23.01
C ARG A 134 6.00 -15.83 23.01
N PHE A 135 7.09 -16.55 23.24
CA PHE A 135 8.43 -15.98 23.20
C PHE A 135 8.80 -15.47 21.79
N VAL A 136 8.52 -16.26 20.76
CA VAL A 136 8.75 -15.84 19.36
C VAL A 136 7.87 -14.63 19.00
N SER A 137 6.61 -14.60 19.45
CA SER A 137 5.73 -13.44 19.24
C SER A 137 6.29 -12.17 19.88
N MET A 138 6.81 -12.27 21.11
CA MET A 138 7.46 -11.15 21.79
C MET A 138 8.68 -10.62 21.02
N LEU A 139 9.53 -11.51 20.50
CA LEU A 139 10.66 -11.11 19.65
C LEU A 139 10.18 -10.43 18.35
N ASN A 140 9.14 -10.97 17.72
CA ASN A 140 8.58 -10.39 16.50
C ASN A 140 7.96 -9.01 16.76
N ASP A 141 7.27 -8.82 17.88
CA ASP A 141 6.70 -7.52 18.27
C ASP A 141 7.78 -6.48 18.53
N ALA A 142 8.89 -6.88 19.16
CA ALA A 142 10.06 -6.03 19.32
C ALA A 142 10.67 -5.66 17.96
N PHE A 143 10.82 -6.65 17.06
CA PHE A 143 11.37 -6.44 15.71
C PHE A 143 10.50 -5.46 14.91
N ILE A 144 9.18 -5.69 14.90
CA ILE A 144 8.21 -4.81 14.25
C ILE A 144 8.34 -3.40 14.81
N SER A 145 8.36 -3.24 16.13
CA SER A 145 8.37 -1.93 16.77
C SER A 145 9.67 -1.16 16.51
N GLY A 146 10.82 -1.81 16.69
CA GLY A 146 12.13 -1.17 16.51
C GLY A 146 12.41 -0.84 15.04
N TYR A 147 12.16 -1.78 14.13
CA TYR A 147 12.41 -1.55 12.71
C TYR A 147 11.40 -0.56 12.09
N SER A 148 10.12 -0.63 12.49
CA SER A 148 9.10 0.32 12.01
C SER A 148 9.42 1.76 12.40
N LYS A 149 10.07 1.98 13.54
CA LYS A 149 10.47 3.32 13.99
C LYS A 149 11.46 3.93 13.00
N GLU A 150 12.54 3.21 12.68
CA GLU A 150 13.56 3.69 11.74
C GLU A 150 13.00 3.82 10.31
N LEU A 151 12.12 2.91 9.88
CA LEU A 151 11.43 3.05 8.60
C LEU A 151 10.59 4.34 8.52
N GLN A 152 9.78 4.64 9.54
CA GLN A 152 8.89 5.80 9.52
C GLN A 152 9.64 7.13 9.43
N GLU A 153 10.86 7.19 9.97
CA GLU A 153 11.69 8.40 9.94
C GLU A 153 12.36 8.64 8.58
N ARG A 154 12.57 7.57 7.79
CA ARG A 154 13.46 7.60 6.60
C ARG A 154 12.78 7.24 5.30
N THR A 155 11.67 6.51 5.35
CA THR A 155 10.96 6.00 4.17
C THR A 155 9.58 6.64 4.04
N PRO A 156 8.98 6.61 2.84
CA PRO A 156 7.58 6.95 2.68
C PRO A 156 6.67 6.10 3.58
N ARG A 157 5.61 6.70 4.12
CA ARG A 157 4.74 6.05 5.14
C ARG A 157 4.14 4.71 4.69
N TYR A 158 3.88 4.55 3.39
CA TYR A 158 3.38 3.28 2.86
C TYR A 158 4.39 2.14 3.07
N VAL A 159 5.70 2.40 3.03
CA VAL A 159 6.73 1.37 3.23
C VAL A 159 6.64 0.81 4.66
N GLY A 160 6.57 1.68 5.66
CA GLY A 160 6.38 1.28 7.06
C GLY A 160 5.03 0.58 7.32
N MET A 161 3.95 1.04 6.68
CA MET A 161 2.63 0.38 6.75
C MET A 161 2.70 -1.06 6.21
N TYR A 162 3.31 -1.26 5.03
CA TYR A 162 3.45 -2.58 4.43
C TYR A 162 4.40 -3.47 5.21
N PHE A 163 5.54 -2.95 5.68
CA PHE A 163 6.44 -3.69 6.57
C PHE A 163 5.69 -4.27 7.77
N ARG A 164 4.93 -3.44 8.50
CA ARG A 164 4.17 -3.89 9.67
C ARG A 164 3.15 -4.96 9.30
N ARG A 165 2.43 -4.79 8.19
CA ARG A 165 1.47 -5.78 7.69
C ARG A 165 2.16 -7.12 7.38
N THR A 166 3.23 -7.07 6.60
CA THR A 166 4.00 -8.25 6.18
C THR A 166 4.59 -8.96 7.39
N ALA A 167 5.22 -8.23 8.32
CA ALA A 167 5.85 -8.79 9.52
C ALA A 167 4.86 -9.46 10.48
N VAL A 168 3.60 -8.99 10.54
CA VAL A 168 2.53 -9.64 11.30
C VAL A 168 2.03 -10.90 10.60
N SER A 169 1.90 -10.88 9.27
CA SER A 169 1.38 -12.01 8.50
C SER A 169 2.41 -13.09 8.17
N ASP A 170 3.69 -12.73 8.14
CA ASP A 170 4.82 -13.58 7.77
C ASP A 170 5.90 -13.56 8.87
N PRO A 171 5.78 -14.43 9.90
CA PRO A 171 6.76 -14.55 10.97
C PRO A 171 8.17 -14.91 10.47
N GLN A 172 8.29 -15.43 9.24
CA GLN A 172 9.58 -15.76 8.65
C GLN A 172 10.38 -14.50 8.30
N LEU A 173 9.73 -13.35 8.12
CA LEU A 173 10.39 -12.08 7.81
C LEU A 173 11.47 -11.72 8.84
N MET A 174 11.16 -11.80 10.14
CA MET A 174 12.13 -11.53 11.21
C MET A 174 13.35 -12.47 11.10
N ARG A 175 13.11 -13.76 10.84
CA ARG A 175 14.18 -14.77 10.71
C ARG A 175 15.05 -14.51 9.49
N ASP A 176 14.45 -14.14 8.37
CA ASP A 176 15.16 -13.78 7.16
C ASP A 176 16.09 -12.60 7.44
N PHE A 177 15.58 -11.56 8.12
CA PHE A 177 16.34 -10.38 8.54
C PHE A 177 17.53 -10.72 9.43
N VAL A 178 17.34 -11.49 10.50
CA VAL A 178 18.45 -11.91 11.37
C VAL A 178 19.48 -12.72 10.59
N THR A 179 19.02 -13.60 9.70
CA THR A 179 19.90 -14.47 8.90
C THR A 179 20.78 -13.66 7.95
N ILE A 180 20.23 -12.67 7.27
CA ILE A 180 21.02 -11.83 6.34
C ILE A 180 21.90 -10.83 7.08
N SER A 181 21.45 -10.29 8.23
CA SER A 181 22.20 -9.29 9.00
C SER A 181 23.53 -9.84 9.52
N GLY A 182 23.56 -11.11 9.94
CA GLY A 182 24.77 -11.79 10.38
C GLY A 182 25.59 -12.46 9.27
N ASP A 183 25.22 -12.33 7.99
CA ASP A 183 25.96 -12.95 6.89
C ASP A 183 27.18 -12.11 6.47
N GLU A 184 28.36 -12.54 6.90
CA GLU A 184 29.65 -11.92 6.55
C GLU A 184 29.93 -11.89 5.05
N LYS A 185 29.27 -12.74 4.25
CA LYS A 185 29.43 -12.75 2.79
C LYS A 185 28.60 -11.67 2.09
N MET A 186 27.62 -11.09 2.77
CA MET A 186 26.75 -10.05 2.21
C MET A 186 27.27 -8.67 2.59
N THR A 187 27.36 -7.78 1.61
CA THR A 187 27.63 -6.36 1.88
C THR A 187 26.38 -5.68 2.48
N ALA A 188 26.55 -4.46 3.02
CA ALA A 188 25.40 -3.67 3.48
C ALA A 188 24.40 -3.40 2.36
N GLN A 189 24.90 -3.19 1.14
CA GLN A 189 24.10 -3.03 -0.06
C GLN A 189 23.34 -4.31 -0.43
N ASP A 190 23.99 -5.48 -0.39
CA ASP A 190 23.31 -6.77 -0.70
C ASP A 190 22.16 -7.05 0.29
N ARG A 191 22.35 -6.72 1.57
CA ARG A 191 21.29 -6.81 2.58
C ARG A 191 20.13 -5.85 2.28
N ALA A 192 20.44 -4.61 1.91
CA ALA A 192 19.42 -3.63 1.56
C ALA A 192 18.63 -4.04 0.31
N VAL A 193 19.27 -4.63 -0.70
CA VAL A 193 18.61 -5.20 -1.88
C VAL A 193 17.66 -6.34 -1.50
N PHE A 194 18.11 -7.28 -0.66
CA PHE A 194 17.25 -8.36 -0.19
C PHE A 194 16.00 -7.83 0.52
N ILE A 195 16.18 -6.83 1.38
CA ILE A 195 15.12 -6.18 2.15
C ILE A 195 14.16 -5.41 1.24
N GLU A 196 14.71 -4.71 0.23
CA GLU A 196 13.91 -4.01 -0.78
C GLU A 196 13.00 -4.98 -1.52
N ASP A 197 13.57 -6.07 -2.03
CA ASP A 197 12.85 -7.08 -2.81
C ASP A 197 11.82 -7.85 -1.94
N ARG A 198 12.05 -7.96 -0.62
CA ARG A 198 11.19 -8.71 0.29
C ARG A 198 9.90 -7.99 0.69
N PHE A 199 9.91 -6.67 0.85
CA PHE A 199 8.69 -5.95 1.28
C PHE A 199 8.49 -4.53 0.74
N SER A 200 9.51 -3.86 0.21
CA SER A 200 9.43 -2.43 -0.11
C SER A 200 9.21 -2.15 -1.61
N ALA A 201 9.71 -3.03 -2.48
CA ALA A 201 9.55 -2.90 -3.93
C ALA A 201 8.09 -2.92 -4.38
N GLU A 202 7.34 -3.95 -3.98
CA GLU A 202 5.93 -4.13 -4.36
C GLU A 202 5.03 -2.93 -3.98
N PRO A 203 5.01 -2.44 -2.72
CA PRO A 203 4.18 -1.30 -2.37
C PRO A 203 4.64 0.01 -3.04
N SER A 204 5.94 0.17 -3.31
CA SER A 204 6.47 1.31 -4.06
C SER A 204 5.96 1.30 -5.50
N GLN A 205 6.01 0.14 -6.17
CA GLN A 205 5.50 -0.02 -7.52
C GLN A 205 3.98 0.18 -7.60
N LEU A 206 3.21 -0.33 -6.63
CA LEU A 206 1.76 -0.12 -6.56
C LEU A 206 1.43 1.37 -6.43
N THR A 207 2.15 2.08 -5.55
CA THR A 207 1.95 3.52 -5.34
C THR A 207 2.27 4.30 -6.62
N LEU A 208 3.39 3.99 -7.27
CA LEU A 208 3.77 4.58 -8.57
C LEU A 208 2.74 4.27 -9.66
N ARG A 209 2.20 3.05 -9.69
CA ARG A 209 1.17 2.64 -10.66
C ARG A 209 -0.07 3.52 -10.55
N ILE A 210 -0.53 3.83 -9.34
CA ILE A 210 -1.67 4.72 -9.13
C ILE A 210 -1.34 6.15 -9.61
N PHE A 211 -0.16 6.69 -9.27
CA PHE A 211 0.27 8.01 -9.75
C PHE A 211 0.32 8.09 -11.28
N VAL A 212 0.99 7.13 -11.91
CA VAL A 212 1.14 7.07 -13.37
C VAL A 212 -0.21 6.89 -14.05
N TYR A 213 -1.08 6.05 -13.49
CA TYR A 213 -2.46 5.90 -13.97
C TYR A 213 -3.17 7.26 -14.00
N LEU A 214 -3.14 8.02 -12.91
CA LEU A 214 -3.83 9.31 -12.82
C LEU A 214 -3.27 10.33 -13.82
N ILE A 215 -1.95 10.34 -14.04
CA ILE A 215 -1.31 11.22 -15.02
C ILE A 215 -1.73 10.85 -16.44
N ILE A 216 -1.59 9.58 -16.83
CA ILE A 216 -1.95 9.10 -18.17
C ILE A 216 -3.44 9.33 -18.43
N PHE A 217 -4.29 9.00 -17.46
CA PHE A 217 -5.73 9.20 -17.55
C PHE A 217 -6.07 10.67 -17.78
N SER A 218 -5.46 11.58 -17.01
CA SER A 218 -5.68 13.02 -17.17
C SER A 218 -5.29 13.51 -18.55
N VAL A 219 -4.13 13.07 -19.06
CA VAL A 219 -3.66 13.41 -20.42
C VAL A 219 -4.63 12.89 -21.48
N LEU A 220 -5.03 11.61 -21.40
CA LEU A 220 -5.98 11.01 -22.34
C LEU A 220 -7.36 11.69 -22.30
N MET A 221 -7.82 12.11 -21.13
CA MET A 221 -9.09 12.82 -21.00
C MET A 221 -9.04 14.23 -21.59
N VAL A 222 -7.90 14.92 -21.52
CA VAL A 222 -7.73 16.19 -22.25
C VAL A 222 -7.86 15.95 -23.76
N PHE A 223 -7.22 14.92 -24.29
CA PHE A 223 -7.38 14.55 -25.71
C PHE A 223 -8.82 14.18 -26.05
N ALA A 224 -9.50 13.39 -25.23
CA ALA A 224 -10.90 13.02 -25.42
C ALA A 224 -11.83 14.24 -25.43
N ALA A 225 -11.58 15.21 -24.53
CA ALA A 225 -12.35 16.45 -24.47
C ALA A 225 -12.17 17.31 -25.74
N LEU A 226 -10.93 17.44 -26.23
CA LEU A 226 -10.62 18.16 -27.48
C LEU A 226 -11.27 17.49 -28.70
N LEU A 227 -11.19 16.16 -28.78
CA LEU A 227 -11.86 15.39 -29.84
C LEU A 227 -13.38 15.55 -29.78
N SER A 228 -13.97 15.51 -28.58
CA SER A 228 -15.39 15.74 -28.38
C SER A 228 -15.81 17.11 -28.88
N ALA A 229 -15.06 18.17 -28.57
CA ALA A 229 -15.35 19.51 -29.05
C ALA A 229 -15.30 19.62 -30.59
N GLY A 230 -14.35 18.96 -31.24
CA GLY A 230 -14.23 18.97 -32.71
C GLY A 230 -15.30 18.14 -33.44
N LEU A 231 -15.76 17.04 -32.84
CA LEU A 231 -16.72 16.11 -33.45
C LEU A 231 -18.19 16.50 -33.24
N GLN A 232 -18.49 17.37 -32.27
CA GLN A 232 -19.86 17.78 -31.92
C GLN A 232 -20.65 18.34 -33.11
N ASN A 233 -20.00 19.05 -34.04
CA ASN A 233 -20.68 19.62 -35.21
C ASN A 233 -20.92 18.61 -36.35
N ARG A 234 -20.41 17.38 -36.24
CA ARG A 234 -20.46 16.37 -37.31
C ARG A 234 -21.36 15.17 -36.99
N ILE A 235 -21.71 14.97 -35.73
CA ILE A 235 -22.54 13.84 -35.28
C ILE A 235 -23.88 14.44 -34.84
N PHE A 236 -24.95 14.16 -35.58
CA PHE A 236 -26.31 14.54 -35.20
C PHE A 236 -27.18 13.29 -35.12
N PHE A 237 -27.77 13.04 -33.95
CA PHE A 237 -28.81 12.05 -33.80
C PHE A 237 -30.16 12.74 -33.90
N ASN A 238 -31.01 12.29 -34.84
CA ASN A 238 -32.35 12.84 -35.01
C ASN A 238 -33.32 12.16 -34.03
N VAL A 239 -33.29 12.59 -32.76
CA VAL A 239 -34.12 12.04 -31.68
C VAL A 239 -34.84 13.19 -30.97
N THR A 240 -36.03 12.95 -30.44
CA THR A 240 -36.76 13.96 -29.66
C THR A 240 -35.95 14.40 -28.44
N GLU A 241 -36.02 15.68 -28.06
CA GLU A 241 -35.25 16.26 -26.95
C GLU A 241 -35.38 15.44 -25.64
N LYS A 242 -36.60 14.98 -25.31
CA LYS A 242 -36.82 14.17 -24.10
C LYS A 242 -36.06 12.83 -24.14
N THR A 243 -36.06 12.17 -25.29
CA THR A 243 -35.36 10.90 -25.48
C THR A 243 -33.85 11.11 -25.57
N ASP A 244 -33.39 12.21 -26.16
CA ASP A 244 -31.98 12.61 -26.22
C ASP A 244 -31.38 12.82 -24.82
N HIS A 245 -32.10 13.57 -23.97
CA HIS A 245 -31.71 13.78 -22.57
C HIS A 245 -31.75 12.49 -21.74
N PHE A 246 -32.77 11.64 -21.93
CA PHE A 246 -32.87 10.36 -21.23
C PHE A 246 -31.72 9.41 -21.59
N LEU A 247 -31.43 9.25 -22.87
CA LEU A 247 -30.33 8.41 -23.34
C LEU A 247 -28.96 8.97 -22.93
N GLY A 248 -28.79 10.29 -22.92
CA GLY A 248 -27.61 10.95 -22.36
C GLY A 248 -27.39 10.60 -20.88
N GLY A 249 -28.45 10.60 -20.07
CA GLY A 249 -28.39 10.15 -18.68
C GLY A 249 -27.97 8.68 -18.55
N LEU A 250 -28.54 7.79 -19.36
CA LEU A 250 -28.27 6.34 -19.31
C LEU A 250 -26.83 6.01 -19.70
N ILE A 251 -26.31 6.62 -20.77
CA ILE A 251 -24.91 6.45 -21.17
C ILE A 251 -23.97 7.07 -20.14
N GLY A 252 -24.41 8.14 -19.46
CA GLY A 252 -23.70 8.73 -18.35
C GLY A 252 -23.40 7.78 -17.19
N LEU A 253 -24.08 6.63 -17.07
CA LEU A 253 -23.72 5.59 -16.09
C LEU A 253 -22.32 5.03 -16.30
N LEU A 254 -21.85 4.96 -17.55
CA LEU A 254 -20.49 4.52 -17.87
C LEU A 254 -19.45 5.56 -17.39
N GLU A 255 -19.77 6.86 -17.54
CA GLU A 255 -18.95 7.93 -16.99
C GLU A 255 -18.93 7.92 -15.46
N VAL A 256 -20.07 7.62 -14.81
CA VAL A 256 -20.12 7.41 -13.36
C VAL A 256 -19.16 6.31 -12.95
N ALA A 257 -19.18 5.15 -13.62
CA ALA A 257 -18.27 4.05 -13.30
C ALA A 257 -16.80 4.46 -13.40
N ALA A 258 -16.41 5.17 -14.47
CA ALA A 258 -15.04 5.67 -14.63
C ALA A 258 -14.65 6.68 -13.53
N MET A 259 -15.54 7.61 -13.17
CA MET A 259 -15.30 8.56 -12.08
C MET A 259 -15.18 7.86 -10.71
N LEU A 260 -15.94 6.79 -10.48
CA LEU A 260 -15.84 6.00 -9.24
C LEU A 260 -14.53 5.20 -9.16
N VAL A 261 -14.00 4.73 -10.30
CA VAL A 261 -12.63 4.19 -10.36
C VAL A 261 -11.64 5.26 -9.90
N LEU A 262 -11.68 6.46 -10.49
CA LEU A 262 -10.76 7.55 -10.11
C LEU A 262 -10.86 7.90 -8.63
N LEU A 263 -12.08 8.03 -8.10
CA LEU A 263 -12.30 8.30 -6.69
C LEU A 263 -11.64 7.22 -5.82
N THR A 264 -11.84 5.95 -6.17
CA THR A 264 -11.25 4.81 -5.45
C THR A 264 -9.73 4.88 -5.44
N LEU A 265 -9.12 5.21 -6.59
CA LEU A 265 -7.67 5.33 -6.71
C LEU A 265 -7.10 6.51 -5.92
N ILE A 266 -7.79 7.66 -5.94
CA ILE A 266 -7.41 8.82 -5.15
C ILE A 266 -7.48 8.50 -3.66
N VAL A 267 -8.57 7.88 -3.19
CA VAL A 267 -8.72 7.46 -1.79
C VAL A 267 -7.64 6.46 -1.40
N ARG A 268 -7.36 5.46 -2.25
CA ARG A 268 -6.27 4.51 -2.01
C ARG A 268 -4.92 5.20 -1.91
N LEU A 269 -4.65 6.14 -2.81
CA LEU A 269 -3.42 6.91 -2.80
C LEU A 269 -3.29 7.71 -1.50
N ILE A 270 -4.37 8.33 -1.02
CA ILE A 270 -4.40 9.04 0.28
C ILE A 270 -4.06 8.09 1.42
N ILE A 271 -4.62 6.87 1.44
CA ILE A 271 -4.34 5.86 2.48
C ILE A 271 -2.88 5.44 2.45
N LEU A 272 -2.34 5.13 1.26
CA LEU A 272 -0.93 4.77 1.08
C LEU A 272 -0.01 5.90 1.55
N LEU A 273 -0.21 7.12 1.05
CA LEU A 273 0.62 8.27 1.39
C LEU A 273 0.52 8.65 2.88
N SER A 274 -0.63 8.42 3.51
CA SER A 274 -0.81 8.68 4.95
C SER A 274 -0.30 7.54 5.84
N GLY A 275 -0.01 6.36 5.28
CA GLY A 275 0.37 5.15 6.01
C GLY A 275 -0.76 4.60 6.89
N ASP A 276 -2.01 4.78 6.44
CA ASP A 276 -3.23 4.39 7.16
C ASP A 276 -3.45 5.14 8.51
N GLN A 277 -2.74 6.25 8.72
CA GLN A 277 -2.80 7.01 9.98
C GLN A 277 -3.83 8.14 9.96
N ALA A 278 -4.39 8.50 8.79
CA ALA A 278 -5.34 9.60 8.70
C ALA A 278 -6.66 9.22 9.36
N SER A 279 -7.08 9.98 10.38
CA SER A 279 -8.32 9.73 11.13
C SER A 279 -9.59 9.78 10.27
N TRP A 280 -9.55 10.55 9.19
CA TRP A 280 -10.68 10.80 8.27
C TRP A 280 -10.64 9.93 6.99
N CYS A 281 -9.57 9.15 6.77
CA CYS A 281 -9.44 8.28 5.60
C CYS A 281 -8.39 7.19 5.86
N ASN A 282 -8.87 6.02 6.29
CA ASN A 282 -8.07 4.84 6.59
C ASN A 282 -8.88 3.57 6.24
N GLU A 283 -8.23 2.42 6.23
CA GLU A 283 -8.85 1.13 5.89
C GLU A 283 -10.01 0.79 6.85
N THR A 284 -9.88 1.08 8.14
CA THR A 284 -10.97 0.86 9.12
C THR A 284 -12.21 1.67 8.76
N MET A 285 -12.04 2.91 8.29
CA MET A 285 -13.13 3.74 7.81
C MET A 285 -13.75 3.18 6.53
N ILE A 286 -12.95 2.70 5.58
CA ILE A 286 -13.45 2.06 4.36
C ILE A 286 -14.30 0.83 4.71
N GLU A 287 -13.84 -0.01 5.64
CA GLU A 287 -14.57 -1.21 6.04
C GLU A 287 -15.93 -0.94 6.67
N SER A 288 -16.10 0.25 7.27
CA SER A 288 -17.37 0.73 7.82
C SER A 288 -18.37 1.24 6.77
N THR A 289 -17.95 1.39 5.51
CA THR A 289 -18.81 1.89 4.41
C THR A 289 -19.57 0.77 3.71
N GLY A 290 -20.68 1.11 3.07
CA GLY A 290 -21.51 0.15 2.34
C GLY A 290 -21.07 0.01 0.88
N VAL A 291 -21.37 1.02 0.07
CA VAL A 291 -21.16 0.99 -1.38
C VAL A 291 -19.68 1.18 -1.71
N PHE A 292 -19.02 2.12 -1.03
CA PHE A 292 -17.62 2.43 -1.30
C PHE A 292 -16.69 1.25 -0.99
N ARG A 293 -16.95 0.49 0.08
CA ARG A 293 -16.20 -0.75 0.41
C ARG A 293 -16.22 -1.75 -0.73
N TYR A 294 -17.37 -1.97 -1.36
CA TYR A 294 -17.50 -2.88 -2.50
C TYR A 294 -16.64 -2.41 -3.68
N LEU A 295 -16.68 -1.12 -4.00
CA LEU A 295 -15.87 -0.52 -5.07
C LEU A 295 -14.37 -0.64 -4.77
N TYR A 296 -13.97 -0.31 -3.54
CA TYR A 296 -12.58 -0.32 -3.10
C TYR A 296 -11.91 -1.69 -3.26
N HIS A 297 -12.59 -2.75 -2.82
CA HIS A 297 -12.08 -4.12 -2.95
C HIS A 297 -12.11 -4.62 -4.39
N ARG A 298 -13.15 -4.31 -5.16
CA ARG A 298 -13.28 -4.82 -6.52
C ARG A 298 -12.26 -4.21 -7.47
N PHE A 299 -11.95 -2.92 -7.31
CA PHE A 299 -10.93 -2.25 -8.12
C PHE A 299 -9.50 -2.56 -7.68
N ASN A 300 -9.31 -3.20 -6.52
CA ASN A 300 -8.01 -3.76 -6.13
C ASN A 300 -7.49 -4.83 -7.11
N LEU A 301 -8.37 -5.45 -7.90
CA LEU A 301 -8.00 -6.51 -8.84
C LEU A 301 -7.72 -5.99 -10.26
N MET A 302 -7.93 -4.69 -10.52
CA MET A 302 -7.77 -4.09 -11.85
C MET A 302 -6.46 -3.31 -12.03
N ILE A 303 -5.73 -3.09 -10.93
CA ILE A 303 -4.45 -2.38 -10.82
C ILE A 303 -3.59 -3.14 -9.83
#